data_AF-A0A914VH83-F1
#
_entry.id   AF-A0A914VH83-F1
#
_cell.length_a   1.000
_cell.length_b   1.000
_cell.length_c   1.000
_cell.angle_alpha   90.00
_cell.angle_beta   90.00
_cell.angle_gamma   90.00
#
_symmetry.space_group_name_H-M   'P 1'
#
loop_
_entity.id
_entity.type
_entity.pdbx_description
1 polymer ?
#
loop_
_entity_poly.entity_id
_entity_poly.type
_entity_poly.pdbx_seq_one_letter_code
_entity_poly.pdbx_strand_id
1 'polypeptide(L)'
;MIFTKVFRPLVHLWRSRGYMCALYLDDGIFFASDRDQAISMSEHMQADLRAAGVITSPEKCIWNPVQRLDWLGITIDLHQFQLEVSTKRITSALNLIDSLLCTNCPSARDRMRITGKLISMAAVLGCIVQLKTRRLYEAVNAMFLNIYRRFMFTSTEHDELLFWKRSLHVLNVCSLHQSAGAERIYVAGAVYNSLPV
;
A
#
# COMPACT_ATOMS: atom_id res chain seq x y z
N MET A 1 -20.12 -2.86 -7.92
CA MET A 1 -20.45 -4.03 -7.07
C MET A 1 -21.44 -3.60 -5.99
N ILE A 2 -22.30 -4.52 -5.53
CA ILE A 2 -23.33 -4.26 -4.51
C ILE A 2 -22.74 -4.05 -3.10
N PHE A 3 -21.60 -4.68 -2.79
CA PHE A 3 -20.94 -4.62 -1.48
C PHE A 3 -20.66 -3.18 -1.02
N THR A 4 -20.06 -2.35 -1.88
CA THR A 4 -19.75 -0.95 -1.54
C THR A 4 -21.00 -0.08 -1.37
N LYS A 5 -22.18 -0.52 -1.85
CA LYS A 5 -23.45 0.13 -1.57
C LYS A 5 -24.00 -0.24 -0.20
N VAL A 6 -23.81 -1.50 0.23
CA VAL A 6 -24.27 -2.02 1.53
C VAL A 6 -23.52 -1.35 2.69
N PHE A 7 -22.21 -1.16 2.59
CA PHE A 7 -21.42 -0.53 3.65
C PHE A 7 -21.44 1.00 3.64
N ARG A 8 -21.96 1.62 2.57
CA ARG A 8 -21.99 3.09 2.44
C ARG A 8 -22.72 3.77 3.60
N PRO A 9 -23.89 3.31 4.08
CA PRO A 9 -24.57 3.92 5.23
C PRO A 9 -23.73 3.84 6.52
N LEU A 10 -23.04 2.73 6.77
CA LEU A 10 -22.18 2.55 7.94
C LEU A 10 -20.99 3.51 7.89
N VAL A 11 -20.30 3.58 6.75
CA VAL A 11 -19.19 4.52 6.57
C VAL A 11 -19.66 5.97 6.72
N HIS A 12 -20.86 6.30 6.22
CA HIS A 12 -21.45 7.62 6.41
C HIS A 12 -21.73 7.92 7.88
N LEU A 13 -22.33 6.98 8.62
CA LEU A 13 -22.58 7.10 10.06
C LEU A 13 -21.29 7.32 10.86
N TRP A 14 -20.24 6.55 10.58
CA TRP A 14 -18.97 6.71 11.28
C TRP A 14 -18.32 8.06 10.98
N ARG A 15 -18.33 8.49 9.72
CA ARG A 15 -17.81 9.81 9.34
C ARG A 15 -18.62 10.96 9.91
N SER A 16 -19.94 10.83 10.04
CA SER A 16 -20.77 11.85 10.71
C SER A 16 -20.50 11.96 12.21
N ARG A 17 -19.91 10.93 12.83
CA ARG A 17 -19.40 10.94 14.21
C ARG A 17 -17.96 11.47 14.32
N GLY A 18 -17.34 11.86 13.21
CA GLY A 18 -15.95 12.34 13.17
C GLY A 18 -14.89 11.23 13.09
N TYR A 19 -15.27 9.97 12.87
CA TYR A 19 -14.30 8.88 12.80
C TYR A 19 -13.51 8.92 11.48
N MET A 20 -12.18 8.90 11.60
CA MET A 20 -11.29 8.76 10.45
C MET A 20 -11.28 7.31 10.00
N CYS A 21 -12.03 6.98 8.95
CA CYS A 21 -12.13 5.60 8.45
C CYS A 21 -12.13 5.50 6.92
N ALA A 22 -11.60 4.37 6.44
CA ALA A 22 -11.59 3.97 5.05
C ALA A 22 -12.05 2.52 4.93
N LEU A 23 -12.72 2.22 3.83
CA LEU A 23 -13.18 0.87 3.48
C LEU A 23 -12.87 0.63 2.01
N TYR A 24 -12.20 -0.48 1.72
CA TYR A 24 -11.93 -0.95 0.37
C TYR A 24 -12.41 -2.39 0.24
N LEU A 25 -13.50 -2.59 -0.52
CA LEU A 25 -14.20 -3.88 -0.54
C LEU A 25 -14.48 -4.32 0.91
N ASP A 26 -14.03 -5.51 1.29
CA ASP A 26 -14.17 -6.10 2.63
C ASP A 26 -13.11 -5.64 3.65
N ASP A 27 -12.06 -4.92 3.22
CA ASP A 27 -10.98 -4.46 4.10
C ASP A 27 -11.25 -3.04 4.63
N GLY A 28 -11.50 -2.93 5.93
CA GLY A 28 -11.70 -1.66 6.65
C GLY A 28 -10.49 -1.26 7.50
N ILE A 29 -10.27 0.05 7.63
CA ILE A 29 -9.28 0.62 8.55
C ILE A 29 -9.84 1.92 9.15
N PHE A 30 -9.47 2.21 10.41
CA PHE A 30 -9.78 3.46 11.07
C PHE A 30 -8.60 3.94 11.91
N PHE A 31 -8.60 5.25 12.19
CA PHE A 31 -7.56 5.94 12.93
C PHE A 31 -8.19 6.76 14.05
N ALA A 32 -7.47 6.87 15.17
CA ALA A 32 -7.83 7.73 16.29
C ALA A 32 -6.57 8.44 16.80
N SER A 33 -6.77 9.56 17.52
CA SER A 33 -5.67 10.38 18.04
C SER A 33 -4.93 9.74 19.21
N ASP A 34 -5.61 8.90 19.99
CA ASP A 34 -5.05 8.17 21.13
C ASP A 34 -5.66 6.78 21.27
N ARG A 35 -5.09 5.99 22.19
CA ARG A 35 -5.47 4.59 22.41
C ARG A 35 -6.88 4.44 22.96
N ASP A 36 -7.31 5.30 23.88
CA ASP A 36 -8.61 5.18 24.54
C ASP A 36 -9.74 5.51 23.55
N GLN A 37 -9.54 6.54 22.73
CA GLN A 37 -10.41 6.83 21.59
C GLN A 37 -10.44 5.66 20.61
N ALA A 38 -9.30 5.05 20.27
CA ALA A 38 -9.26 3.92 19.36
C ALA A 38 -10.03 2.69 19.90
N ILE A 39 -9.93 2.40 21.20
CA ILE A 39 -10.70 1.33 21.86
C ILE A 39 -12.18 1.64 21.78
N SER A 40 -12.59 2.84 22.20
CA SER A 40 -14.00 3.25 22.15
C SER A 40 -14.56 3.21 20.72
N MET A 41 -13.83 3.72 19.75
CA MET A 41 -14.21 3.66 18.33
C MET A 41 -14.36 2.21 17.84
N SER A 42 -13.43 1.33 18.22
CA SER A 42 -13.46 -0.09 17.88
C SER A 42 -14.71 -0.77 18.43
N GLU A 43 -15.08 -0.51 19.68
CA GLU A 43 -16.29 -1.06 20.31
C GLU A 43 -17.57 -0.59 19.59
N HIS A 44 -17.68 0.72 19.30
CA HIS A 44 -18.82 1.28 18.58
C HIS A 44 -18.94 0.71 17.17
N MET A 45 -17.83 0.63 16.42
CA MET A 45 -17.84 0.07 15.06
C MET A 45 -18.21 -1.41 15.05
N GLN A 46 -17.73 -2.20 16.02
CA GLN A 46 -18.11 -3.61 16.16
C GLN A 46 -19.61 -3.75 16.47
N ALA A 47 -20.16 -2.90 17.34
CA ALA A 47 -21.58 -2.89 17.65
C ALA A 47 -22.43 -2.52 16.41
N ASP A 48 -22.05 -1.48 15.67
CA ASP A 48 -22.73 -1.06 14.44
C ASP A 48 -22.69 -2.16 13.36
N LEU A 49 -21.52 -2.81 13.17
CA LEU A 49 -21.35 -3.93 12.24
C LEU A 49 -22.26 -5.11 12.61
N ARG A 50 -22.29 -5.48 13.89
CA ARG A 50 -23.15 -6.56 14.40
C ARG A 50 -24.63 -6.23 14.21
N ALA A 51 -25.04 -5.00 14.50
CA ALA A 51 -26.42 -4.54 14.32
C ALA A 51 -26.84 -4.54 12.84
N ALA A 52 -25.91 -4.28 11.93
CA ALA A 52 -26.13 -4.38 10.49
C ALA A 52 -26.08 -5.82 9.94
N GLY A 53 -25.88 -6.83 10.79
CA GLY A 53 -25.78 -8.23 10.39
C GLY A 53 -24.46 -8.61 9.71
N VAL A 54 -23.41 -7.78 9.84
CA VAL A 54 -22.08 -8.07 9.27
C VAL A 54 -21.34 -9.06 10.17
N ILE A 55 -20.83 -10.13 9.56
CA ILE A 55 -20.00 -11.13 10.24
C ILE A 55 -18.53 -10.75 10.05
N THR A 56 -17.84 -10.47 11.14
CA THR A 56 -16.41 -10.15 11.17
C THR A 56 -15.58 -11.40 11.47
N SER A 57 -14.42 -11.55 10.83
CA SER A 57 -13.52 -12.67 11.09
C SER A 57 -12.67 -12.41 12.34
N PRO A 58 -12.78 -13.22 13.41
CA PRO A 58 -11.99 -13.02 14.64
C PRO A 58 -10.48 -13.16 14.41
N GLU A 59 -10.09 -13.99 13.44
CA GLU A 59 -8.67 -14.26 13.13
C GLU A 59 -8.03 -13.19 12.25
N LYS A 60 -8.83 -12.47 11.45
CA LYS A 60 -8.33 -11.47 10.49
C LYS A 60 -8.50 -10.03 10.98
N CYS A 61 -9.55 -9.77 11.76
CA CYS A 61 -9.82 -8.41 12.24
C CYS A 61 -8.93 -8.07 13.43
N ILE A 62 -8.31 -6.89 13.38
CA ILE A 62 -7.49 -6.34 14.46
C ILE A 62 -8.32 -5.25 15.13
N TRP A 63 -8.97 -5.59 16.24
CA TRP A 63 -9.83 -4.67 16.99
C TRP A 63 -9.12 -3.92 18.12
N ASN A 64 -8.02 -4.48 18.62
CA ASN A 64 -7.16 -3.79 19.58
C ASN A 64 -6.28 -2.79 18.81
N PRO A 65 -6.14 -1.54 19.29
CA PRO A 65 -5.33 -0.55 18.60
C PRO A 65 -3.88 -0.99 18.43
N VAL A 66 -3.33 -0.77 17.24
CA VAL A 66 -1.94 -1.03 16.89
C VAL A 66 -1.34 0.19 16.19
N GLN A 67 -0.02 0.36 16.30
CA GLN A 67 0.70 1.45 15.61
C GLN A 67 1.41 0.98 14.34
N ARG A 68 1.40 -0.33 14.04
CA ARG A 68 1.92 -0.88 12.79
C ARG A 68 0.94 -1.90 12.22
N LEU A 69 0.50 -1.72 10.97
CA LEU A 69 -0.54 -2.55 10.34
C LEU A 69 -0.33 -2.64 8.82
N ASP A 70 -0.55 -3.82 8.26
CA ASP A 70 -0.64 -4.02 6.80
C ASP A 70 -2.07 -3.79 6.31
N TRP A 71 -2.26 -2.85 5.39
CA TRP A 71 -3.54 -2.58 4.72
C TRP A 71 -3.31 -2.41 3.20
N LEU A 72 -4.06 -3.18 2.39
CA LEU A 72 -3.93 -3.19 0.91
C LEU A 72 -2.50 -3.42 0.39
N GLY A 73 -1.70 -4.17 1.16
CA GLY A 73 -0.31 -4.45 0.80
C GLY A 73 0.66 -3.30 1.04
N ILE A 74 0.27 -2.32 1.85
CA ILE A 74 1.12 -1.27 2.39
C ILE A 74 1.15 -1.46 3.91
N THR A 75 2.33 -1.47 4.48
CA THR A 75 2.54 -1.38 5.92
C THR A 75 2.48 0.10 6.32
N ILE A 76 1.56 0.44 7.21
CA ILE A 76 1.44 1.74 7.83
C ILE A 76 2.15 1.65 9.18
N ASP A 77 3.22 2.43 9.38
CA ASP A 77 3.94 2.52 10.64
C ASP A 77 3.76 3.93 11.23
N LEU A 78 2.98 4.03 12.30
CA LEU A 78 2.68 5.25 13.02
C LEU A 78 3.73 5.58 14.09
N HIS A 79 4.63 4.66 14.45
CA HIS A 79 5.77 4.96 15.32
C HIS A 79 6.80 5.80 14.58
N GLN A 80 7.12 5.41 13.35
CA GLN A 80 8.07 6.11 12.48
C GLN A 80 7.38 7.11 11.53
N PHE A 81 6.04 7.14 11.54
CA PHE A 81 5.20 7.99 10.70
C PHE A 81 5.52 7.85 9.21
N GLN A 82 5.54 6.61 8.73
CA GLN A 82 5.91 6.23 7.38
C GLN A 82 5.05 5.11 6.80
N LEU A 83 5.08 4.99 5.49
CA LEU A 83 4.49 3.92 4.71
C LEU A 83 5.60 3.08 4.08
N GLU A 84 5.42 1.77 4.08
CA GLU A 84 6.28 0.80 3.42
C GLU A 84 5.42 -0.12 2.55
N VAL A 85 5.91 -0.61 1.42
CA VAL A 85 5.28 -1.77 0.76
C VAL A 85 5.48 -2.98 1.67
N SER A 86 4.44 -3.78 1.88
CA SER A 86 4.54 -4.90 2.80
C SER A 86 5.62 -5.91 2.39
N THR A 87 6.27 -6.53 3.38
CA THR A 87 7.32 -7.54 3.16
C THR A 87 6.85 -8.64 2.22
N LYS A 88 5.59 -9.10 2.36
CA LYS A 88 4.99 -10.10 1.47
C LYS A 88 5.05 -9.68 0.00
N ARG A 89 4.77 -8.40 -0.29
CA ARG A 89 4.77 -7.88 -1.67
C ARG A 89 6.18 -7.65 -2.19
N ILE A 90 7.09 -7.14 -1.36
CA ILE A 90 8.51 -7.00 -1.71
C ILE A 90 9.12 -8.35 -2.06
N THR A 91 9.00 -9.35 -1.19
CA THR A 91 9.50 -10.72 -1.45
C THR A 91 8.88 -11.31 -2.71
N SER A 92 7.57 -11.12 -2.91
CA SER A 92 6.88 -11.60 -4.11
C SER A 92 7.32 -10.89 -5.41
N ALA A 93 7.84 -9.66 -5.32
CA ALA A 93 8.42 -8.95 -6.45
C ALA A 93 9.85 -9.40 -6.72
N LEU A 94 10.68 -9.55 -5.68
CA LEU A 94 12.07 -10.03 -5.81
C LEU A 94 12.12 -11.45 -6.37
N ASN A 95 11.30 -12.36 -5.86
CA ASN A 95 11.21 -13.73 -6.40
C ASN A 95 10.79 -13.74 -7.88
N LEU A 96 9.91 -12.82 -8.29
CA LEU A 96 9.53 -12.68 -9.69
C LEU A 96 10.71 -12.16 -10.52
N ILE A 97 11.44 -11.15 -10.03
CA ILE A 97 12.63 -10.63 -10.71
C ILE A 97 13.68 -11.72 -10.88
N ASP A 98 13.97 -12.49 -9.83
CA ASP A 98 14.93 -13.60 -9.89
C ASP A 98 14.53 -14.66 -10.91
N SER A 99 13.25 -15.05 -10.92
CA SER A 99 12.73 -15.97 -11.93
C SER A 99 12.87 -15.42 -13.35
N LEU A 100 12.64 -14.12 -13.55
CA LEU A 100 12.73 -13.49 -14.87
C LEU A 100 14.16 -13.34 -15.35
N LEU A 101 15.11 -13.04 -14.46
CA LEU A 101 16.53 -12.97 -14.80
C LEU A 101 17.08 -14.33 -15.28
N CYS A 102 16.51 -15.44 -14.79
CA CYS A 102 16.84 -16.78 -15.27
C CYS A 102 16.05 -17.23 -16.51
N THR A 103 15.12 -16.40 -17.02
CA THR A 103 14.26 -16.76 -18.15
C THR A 103 14.90 -16.33 -19.46
N ASN A 104 15.21 -17.28 -20.35
CA ASN A 104 15.83 -16.98 -21.64
C ASN A 104 14.93 -16.14 -22.56
N CYS A 105 13.66 -16.51 -22.73
CA CYS A 105 12.74 -15.84 -23.66
C CYS A 105 11.41 -15.47 -22.97
N PRO A 106 11.41 -14.42 -22.12
CA PRO A 106 10.21 -13.94 -21.45
C PRO A 106 9.15 -13.50 -22.47
N SER A 107 7.89 -13.69 -22.11
CA SER A 107 6.72 -13.27 -22.90
C SER A 107 6.34 -11.82 -22.64
N ALA A 108 5.35 -11.30 -23.38
CA ALA A 108 4.73 -10.02 -23.03
C ALA A 108 4.07 -10.07 -21.65
N ARG A 109 3.48 -11.22 -21.28
CA ARG A 109 2.83 -11.42 -19.98
C ARG A 109 3.82 -11.34 -18.83
N ASP A 110 5.02 -11.88 -19.03
CA ASP A 110 6.09 -11.82 -18.03
C ASP A 110 6.50 -10.36 -17.74
N ARG A 111 6.67 -9.57 -18.80
CA ARG A 111 6.93 -8.12 -18.72
C ARG A 111 5.78 -7.35 -18.06
N MET A 112 4.55 -7.61 -18.48
CA MET A 112 3.34 -7.01 -17.88
C MET A 112 3.20 -7.36 -16.40
N ARG A 113 3.54 -8.59 -16.02
CA ARG A 113 3.45 -9.07 -14.64
C ARG A 113 4.41 -8.32 -13.73
N ILE A 114 5.67 -8.14 -14.14
CA ILE A 114 6.65 -7.41 -13.32
C ILE A 114 6.34 -5.91 -13.29
N THR A 115 6.03 -5.30 -14.43
CA THR A 115 5.69 -3.87 -14.51
C THR A 115 4.43 -3.52 -13.73
N GLY A 116 3.37 -4.31 -13.86
CA GLY A 116 2.14 -4.14 -13.07
C GLY A 116 2.38 -4.32 -11.58
N LYS A 117 3.22 -5.30 -11.20
CA LYS A 117 3.59 -5.50 -9.79
C LYS A 117 4.35 -4.30 -9.22
N LEU A 118 5.31 -3.74 -9.95
CA LEU A 118 6.07 -2.56 -9.51
C LEU A 118 5.18 -1.29 -9.46
N ILE A 119 4.36 -1.03 -10.48
CA ILE A 119 3.46 0.15 -10.47
C ILE A 119 2.43 0.12 -9.36
N SER A 120 1.94 -1.06 -9.01
CA SER A 120 1.05 -1.20 -7.87
C SER A 120 1.70 -0.82 -6.51
N MET A 121 3.01 -0.55 -6.49
CA MET A 121 3.78 -0.09 -5.33
C MET A 121 4.13 1.41 -5.39
N ALA A 122 3.72 2.12 -6.46
CA ALA A 122 4.09 3.51 -6.68
C ALA A 122 3.62 4.48 -5.59
N ALA A 123 2.60 4.12 -4.80
CA ALA A 123 2.16 4.91 -3.65
C ALA A 123 3.26 5.09 -2.60
N VAL A 124 4.19 4.14 -2.49
CA VAL A 124 5.34 4.22 -1.58
C VAL A 124 6.62 4.58 -2.35
N LEU A 125 6.87 3.91 -3.47
CA LEU A 125 8.12 4.07 -4.21
C LEU A 125 8.19 5.37 -5.02
N GLY A 126 7.06 6.03 -5.29
CA GLY A 126 7.00 7.29 -6.03
C GLY A 126 7.25 7.15 -7.54
N CYS A 127 7.64 8.26 -8.17
CA CYS A 127 7.77 8.37 -9.63
C CYS A 127 8.92 7.53 -10.23
N ILE A 128 9.90 7.12 -9.42
CA ILE A 128 11.01 6.27 -9.87
C ILE A 128 10.51 4.97 -10.48
N VAL A 129 9.33 4.48 -10.04
CA VAL A 129 8.69 3.29 -10.60
C VAL A 129 8.44 3.44 -12.10
N GLN A 130 7.88 4.56 -12.52
CA GLN A 130 7.59 4.82 -13.94
C GLN A 130 8.89 4.98 -14.74
N LEU A 131 9.88 5.68 -14.17
CA LEU A 131 11.17 5.92 -14.83
C LEU A 131 11.97 4.63 -15.05
N LYS A 132 11.95 3.72 -14.07
CA LYS A 132 12.74 2.48 -14.06
C LYS A 132 11.95 1.24 -14.51
N THR A 133 10.79 1.44 -15.12
CA THR A 133 10.05 0.38 -15.83
C THR A 133 9.75 0.74 -17.28
N ARG A 134 10.29 1.88 -17.76
CA ARG A 134 9.97 2.44 -19.06
C ARG A 134 10.33 1.49 -20.19
N ARG A 135 11.50 0.84 -20.11
CA ARG A 135 11.96 -0.07 -21.18
C ARG A 135 11.15 -1.35 -21.23
N LEU A 136 10.78 -1.88 -20.07
CA LEU A 136 9.82 -2.99 -19.99
C LEU A 136 8.46 -2.62 -20.61
N TYR A 137 7.97 -1.40 -20.37
CA TYR A 137 6.72 -0.91 -21.00
C TYR A 137 6.85 -0.72 -22.51
N GLU A 138 7.94 -0.14 -22.99
CA GLU A 138 8.23 0.01 -24.42
C GLU A 138 8.20 -1.37 -25.11
N ALA A 139 8.82 -2.39 -24.49
CA ALA A 139 8.78 -3.76 -24.99
C ALA A 139 7.37 -4.35 -24.99
N VAL A 140 6.58 -4.17 -23.92
CA VAL A 140 5.17 -4.59 -23.88
C VAL A 140 4.36 -3.95 -25.01
N ASN A 141 4.53 -2.64 -25.23
CA ASN A 141 3.81 -1.91 -26.27
C ASN A 141 4.18 -2.41 -27.68
N ALA A 142 5.47 -2.67 -27.92
CA ALA A 142 5.93 -3.28 -29.18
C ALA A 142 5.40 -4.70 -29.41
N MET A 143 4.95 -5.39 -28.35
CA MET A 143 4.36 -6.73 -28.40
C MET A 143 2.83 -6.71 -28.44
N PHE A 144 2.18 -5.55 -28.47
CA PHE A 144 0.73 -5.43 -28.32
C PHE A 144 -0.06 -6.26 -29.33
N LEU A 145 0.40 -6.31 -30.60
CA LEU A 145 -0.24 -7.09 -31.66
C LEU A 145 -0.02 -8.61 -31.52
N ASN A 146 0.98 -9.05 -30.75
CA ASN A 146 1.24 -10.46 -30.49
C ASN A 146 1.80 -10.68 -29.08
N ILE A 147 0.88 -10.78 -28.12
CA ILE A 147 1.18 -11.00 -26.70
C ILE A 147 1.83 -12.36 -26.41
N TYR A 148 1.81 -13.29 -27.37
CA TYR A 148 2.44 -14.61 -27.27
C TYR A 148 3.89 -14.60 -27.76
N ARG A 149 4.35 -13.51 -28.39
CA ARG A 149 5.74 -13.33 -28.79
C ARG A 149 6.65 -13.49 -27.56
N ARG A 150 7.79 -14.13 -27.77
CA ARG A 150 8.83 -14.35 -26.77
C ARG A 150 10.17 -13.96 -27.35
N PHE A 151 10.95 -13.21 -26.59
CA PHE A 151 12.32 -12.87 -26.93
C PHE A 151 13.07 -12.48 -25.66
N MET A 152 14.38 -12.62 -25.70
CA MET A 152 15.30 -12.25 -24.63
C MET A 152 15.06 -10.82 -24.17
N PHE A 153 15.26 -10.55 -22.88
CA PHE A 153 15.34 -9.16 -22.44
C PHE A 153 16.46 -8.44 -23.19
N THR A 154 16.18 -7.21 -23.63
CA THR A 154 17.24 -6.30 -24.07
C THR A 154 18.17 -5.99 -22.90
N SER A 155 19.40 -5.53 -23.17
CA SER A 155 20.33 -5.10 -22.12
C SER A 155 19.69 -4.06 -21.19
N THR A 156 18.93 -3.12 -21.75
CA THR A 156 18.26 -2.07 -20.97
C THR A 156 17.11 -2.58 -20.10
N GLU A 157 16.37 -3.61 -20.54
CA GLU A 157 15.35 -4.25 -19.68
C GLU A 157 16.03 -5.02 -18.54
N HIS A 158 17.14 -5.70 -18.84
CA HIS A 158 17.92 -6.41 -17.83
C HIS A 158 18.50 -5.45 -16.78
N ASP A 159 18.97 -4.27 -17.18
CA ASP A 159 19.42 -3.22 -16.28
C ASP A 159 18.31 -2.69 -15.36
N GLU A 160 17.09 -2.53 -15.88
CA GLU A 160 15.91 -2.17 -15.06
C GLU A 160 15.60 -3.25 -14.03
N LEU A 161 15.63 -4.53 -14.41
CA LEU A 161 15.41 -5.65 -13.48
C LEU A 161 16.48 -5.71 -12.39
N LEU A 162 17.76 -5.54 -12.75
CA LEU A 162 18.85 -5.50 -11.79
C LEU A 162 18.77 -4.29 -10.85
N PHE A 163 18.37 -3.14 -11.36
CA PHE A 163 18.11 -1.95 -10.55
C PHE A 163 17.06 -2.27 -9.48
N TRP A 164 15.91 -2.83 -9.86
CA TRP A 164 14.88 -3.18 -8.89
C TRP A 164 15.34 -4.24 -7.89
N LYS A 165 16.05 -5.27 -8.35
CA LYS A 165 16.61 -6.30 -7.44
C LYS A 165 17.47 -5.70 -6.33
N ARG A 166 18.28 -4.68 -6.66
CA ARG A 166 19.22 -4.04 -5.71
C ARG A 166 18.55 -2.96 -4.85
N SER A 167 17.62 -2.21 -5.43
CA SER A 167 17.12 -0.98 -4.83
C SER A 167 15.74 -1.12 -4.18
N LEU A 168 14.98 -2.18 -4.46
CA LEU A 168 13.57 -2.26 -4.03
C LEU A 168 13.40 -2.19 -2.51
N HIS A 169 14.26 -2.85 -1.71
CA HIS A 169 14.23 -2.72 -0.25
C HIS A 169 14.64 -1.33 0.24
N VAL A 170 15.65 -0.74 -0.39
CA VAL A 170 16.22 0.56 0.02
C VAL A 170 15.23 1.70 -0.25
N LEU A 171 14.48 1.62 -1.34
CA LEU A 171 13.47 2.61 -1.74
C LEU A 171 12.14 2.43 -1.01
N ASN A 172 11.98 1.40 -0.17
CA ASN A 172 10.70 0.99 0.39
C ASN A 172 10.24 1.82 1.60
N VAL A 173 10.37 3.15 1.53
CA VAL A 173 9.93 4.05 2.61
C VAL A 173 9.35 5.32 1.99
N CYS A 174 8.17 5.71 2.45
CA CYS A 174 7.54 6.99 2.14
C CYS A 174 7.12 7.66 3.45
N SER A 175 7.73 8.79 3.79
CA SER A 175 7.41 9.51 5.02
C SER A 175 6.05 10.22 4.90
N LEU A 176 5.17 10.00 5.87
CA LEU A 176 3.89 10.68 5.93
C LEU A 176 4.04 12.18 6.25
N HIS A 177 5.17 12.60 6.81
CA HIS A 177 5.47 14.02 7.09
C HIS A 177 5.54 14.91 5.84
N GLN A 178 5.78 14.32 4.68
CA GLN A 178 5.96 15.03 3.40
C GLN A 178 4.71 14.99 2.52
N SER A 179 3.62 14.38 2.99
CA SER A 179 2.39 14.27 2.19
C SER A 179 1.69 15.62 2.08
N ALA A 180 1.42 16.06 0.84
CA ALA A 180 0.84 17.38 0.54
C ALA A 180 -0.58 17.59 1.12
N GLY A 181 -1.22 16.54 1.64
CA GLY A 181 -2.51 16.59 2.33
C GLY A 181 -2.43 16.40 3.86
N ALA A 182 -1.22 16.25 4.44
CA ALA A 182 -1.06 16.23 5.89
C ALA A 182 -1.04 17.66 6.41
N GLU A 183 -2.20 18.15 6.84
CA GLU A 183 -2.26 19.37 7.65
C GLU A 183 -1.66 19.05 9.03
N ARG A 184 -0.53 19.69 9.37
CA ARG A 184 0.05 19.58 10.70
C ARG A 184 -0.86 20.32 11.68
N ILE A 185 -1.70 19.58 12.38
CA ILE A 185 -2.45 20.12 13.51
C ILE A 185 -1.48 20.23 14.69
N TYR A 186 -0.92 21.42 14.90
CA TYR A 186 -0.23 21.74 16.14
C TYR A 186 -1.29 21.89 17.23
N VAL A 187 -1.40 20.88 18.11
CA VAL A 187 -2.22 21.03 19.32
C VAL A 187 -1.48 22.00 20.24
N ALA A 188 -1.92 23.25 20.27
CA ALA A 188 -1.44 24.26 21.20
C ALA A 188 -1.84 23.84 22.62
N GLY A 189 -0.91 23.25 23.38
CA GLY A 189 -1.23 22.83 24.74
C GLY A 189 -0.20 22.00 25.49
N ALA A 190 1.10 22.22 25.31
CA ALA A 190 2.10 21.89 26.33
C ALA A 190 3.39 22.66 26.05
N VAL A 191 3.54 23.80 26.72
CA VAL A 191 4.82 24.48 26.86
C VAL A 191 5.72 23.58 27.71
N TYR A 192 6.75 22.98 27.11
CA TYR A 192 7.96 22.64 27.85
C TYR A 192 9.19 23.18 27.11
N ASN A 193 9.89 24.02 27.86
CA ASN A 193 10.99 24.88 27.49
C ASN A 193 12.17 24.19 26.79
N SER A 194 12.71 24.93 25.83
CA SER A 194 14.14 25.10 25.52
C SER A 194 15.02 23.87 25.27
N LEU A 195 15.44 23.76 24.01
CA LEU A 195 16.76 23.25 23.61
C LEU A 195 17.89 23.87 24.45
N PRO A 196 19.03 23.17 24.55
CA PRO A 196 20.26 23.86 24.21
C PRO A 196 21.12 23.07 23.20
N VAL A 197 21.49 23.83 22.15
CA VAL A 197 22.66 23.78 21.25
C VAL A 197 22.99 22.46 20.57
#